data_AF-A0A2X0IGM3-F1
#
_entry.id   AF-A0A2X0IGM3-F1
#
_cell.length_a   1.000
_cell.length_b   1.000
_cell.length_c   1.000
_cell.angle_alpha   90.00
_cell.angle_beta   90.00
_cell.angle_gamma   90.00
#
_symmetry.space_group_name_H-M   'P 1'
#
loop_
_entity.id
_entity.type
_entity.pdbx_description
1 polymer ?
#
loop_
_entity_poly.entity_id
_entity_poly.type
_entity_poly.pdbx_seq_one_letter_code
_entity_poly.pdbx_strand_id
1 'polypeptide(L)'
;MSLEPQPARPSVLISAAMSVDGHIDDATPERLLLSSPEDFDRVDALRAESDAILVGAGTLRADDPRLEVRDAGRRAARVARGLPAHPLKVALVGRGGLSAELRLWGSGGAKLVLAPDAAVPALRESLGGVAEVVGTGAELDPARVLDELGARGVRRLMVEGGGAIHSLFLTAGLVDEIQLAVAPFFVGDAAAPRFAPPVGLPFPQDAAHRMTLLGADPLGDLVVLRYAARRSDASRLTDADLRWMRVAIDLSRQCPPSETAYSVGAVIVAADGTELARGFSREGGDDKVHAEESALAKLAAGDPRLRTATIYSTLEPCSVRASRPSPCAELIRSAGIGRVVLAWREPALFVADCQGVELLEAAGATVLETPTLAEEARAVNAHLV
;
A
#
# COMPACT_ATOMS: atom_id res chain seq x y z
N MET A 1 27.60 -3.48 11.62
CA MET A 1 27.01 -2.49 10.71
C MET A 1 25.70 -2.07 11.33
N SER A 2 25.64 -0.90 11.95
CA SER A 2 24.42 -0.39 12.59
C SER A 2 23.38 -0.13 11.51
N LEU A 3 22.27 -0.87 11.53
CA LEU A 3 21.08 -0.59 10.74
C LEU A 3 20.41 0.62 11.38
N GLU A 4 20.73 1.82 10.89
CA GLU A 4 19.87 2.97 11.15
C GLU A 4 18.46 2.64 10.63
N PRO A 5 17.39 2.94 11.41
CA PRO A 5 16.04 2.69 10.96
C PRO A 5 15.78 3.46 9.67
N GLN A 6 15.47 2.74 8.59
CA GLN A 6 15.12 3.34 7.31
C GLN A 6 13.86 4.21 7.52
N PRO A 7 13.86 5.48 7.08
CA PRO A 7 12.71 6.36 7.27
C PRO A 7 11.46 5.75 6.63
N ALA A 8 10.32 5.86 7.32
CA ALA A 8 9.06 5.34 6.83
C ALA A 8 8.69 6.03 5.49
N ARG A 9 8.30 5.23 4.49
CA ARG A 9 7.83 5.75 3.19
C ARG A 9 6.54 6.55 3.38
N PRO A 10 6.32 7.63 2.60
CA PRO A 10 5.07 8.38 2.67
C PRO A 10 3.88 7.54 2.23
N SER A 11 2.73 7.85 2.83
CA SER A 11 1.43 7.45 2.28
C SER A 11 1.23 8.11 0.91
N VAL A 12 0.70 7.36 -0.05
CA VAL A 12 0.56 7.76 -1.45
C VAL A 12 -0.92 7.85 -1.81
N LEU A 13 -1.35 9.07 -2.14
CA LEU A 13 -2.66 9.39 -2.67
C LEU A 13 -2.53 9.71 -4.16
N ILE A 14 -3.24 9.00 -5.03
CA ILE A 14 -3.49 9.49 -6.40
C ILE A 14 -4.76 10.35 -6.37
N SER A 15 -4.69 11.55 -6.94
CA SER A 15 -5.86 12.41 -7.13
C SER A 15 -5.93 12.86 -8.59
N ALA A 16 -7.00 12.49 -9.29
CA ALA A 16 -7.21 12.86 -10.68
C ALA A 16 -8.69 13.11 -10.98
N ALA A 17 -8.95 13.84 -12.07
CA ALA A 17 -10.27 13.94 -12.69
C ALA A 17 -10.23 13.19 -14.02
N MET A 18 -11.30 12.48 -14.37
CA MET A 18 -11.42 11.75 -15.62
C MET A 18 -12.84 11.79 -16.17
N SER A 19 -12.99 11.57 -17.47
CA SER A 19 -14.27 11.33 -18.13
C SER A 19 -14.86 9.96 -17.72
N VAL A 20 -16.13 9.70 -18.05
CA VAL A 20 -16.80 8.41 -17.75
C VAL A 20 -16.03 7.22 -18.35
N ASP A 21 -15.44 7.40 -19.53
CA ASP A 21 -14.63 6.38 -20.21
C ASP A 21 -13.15 6.35 -19.77
N GLY A 22 -12.75 7.14 -18.77
CA GLY A 22 -11.45 7.04 -18.11
C GLY A 22 -10.31 7.84 -18.74
N HIS A 23 -10.63 8.89 -19.49
CA HIS A 23 -9.65 9.83 -20.05
C HIS A 23 -9.40 10.99 -19.09
N ILE A 24 -8.13 11.38 -18.95
CA ILE A 24 -7.70 12.50 -18.11
C ILE A 24 -7.42 13.79 -18.90
N ASP A 25 -7.56 13.72 -20.22
CA ASP A 25 -7.53 14.85 -21.15
C ASP A 25 -8.15 14.41 -22.49
N ASP A 26 -8.26 15.32 -23.45
CA ASP A 26 -8.50 14.95 -24.86
C ASP A 26 -7.19 14.94 -25.68
N ALA A 27 -7.29 14.73 -27.00
CA ALA A 27 -6.13 14.71 -27.90
C ALA A 27 -5.78 16.10 -28.46
N THR A 28 -6.47 17.15 -28.03
CA THR A 28 -6.23 18.51 -28.51
C THR A 28 -5.09 19.18 -27.74
N PRO A 29 -4.53 20.29 -28.25
CA PRO A 29 -3.54 21.07 -27.51
C PRO A 29 -4.14 21.89 -26.35
N GLU A 30 -5.47 22.03 -26.31
CA GLU A 30 -6.15 22.77 -25.26
C GLU A 30 -6.49 21.82 -24.10
N ARG A 31 -6.22 22.27 -22.88
CA ARG A 31 -6.49 21.46 -21.69
C ARG A 31 -7.99 21.25 -21.53
N LEU A 32 -8.44 20.00 -21.50
CA LEU A 32 -9.83 19.65 -21.26
C LEU A 32 -10.22 19.95 -19.81
N LEU A 33 -11.35 20.64 -19.62
CA LEU A 33 -11.89 20.90 -18.29
C LEU A 33 -12.74 19.71 -17.81
N LEU A 34 -12.14 18.86 -16.99
CA LEU A 34 -12.81 17.70 -16.38
C LEU A 34 -13.39 17.97 -14.99
N SER A 35 -13.00 19.06 -14.34
CA SER A 35 -13.33 19.39 -12.94
C SER A 35 -14.25 20.61 -12.84
N SER A 36 -15.06 20.66 -11.77
CA SER A 36 -15.82 21.86 -11.38
C SER A 36 -15.04 22.78 -10.42
N PRO A 37 -15.50 24.00 -10.15
CA PRO A 37 -14.95 24.86 -9.10
C PRO A 37 -14.88 24.19 -7.72
N GLU A 38 -15.90 23.42 -7.36
CA GLU A 38 -15.95 22.67 -6.10
C GLU A 38 -14.89 21.56 -6.06
N ASP A 39 -14.67 20.87 -7.19
CA ASP A 39 -13.60 19.87 -7.28
C ASP A 39 -12.21 20.52 -7.22
N PHE A 40 -12.03 21.70 -7.83
CA PHE A 40 -10.79 22.45 -7.68
C PHE A 40 -10.52 22.87 -6.23
N ASP A 41 -11.56 23.26 -5.49
CA ASP A 41 -11.42 23.59 -4.06
C ASP A 41 -11.06 22.35 -3.22
N ARG A 42 -11.68 21.20 -3.53
CA ARG A 42 -11.35 19.90 -2.93
C ARG A 42 -9.88 19.52 -3.18
N VAL A 43 -9.43 19.60 -4.42
CA VAL A 43 -8.02 19.32 -4.80
C VAL A 43 -7.07 20.30 -4.09
N ASP A 44 -7.46 21.57 -3.96
CA ASP A 44 -6.68 22.56 -3.22
C ASP A 44 -6.55 22.22 -1.72
N ALA A 45 -7.61 21.68 -1.11
CA ALA A 45 -7.56 21.13 0.25
C ALA A 45 -6.60 19.93 0.34
N LEU A 46 -6.65 18.99 -0.60
CA LEU A 46 -5.74 17.84 -0.65
C LEU A 46 -4.27 18.27 -0.79
N ARG A 47 -4.00 19.27 -1.64
CA ARG A 47 -2.66 19.89 -1.73
C ARG A 47 -2.25 20.48 -0.39
N ALA A 48 -3.16 21.15 0.32
CA ALA A 48 -2.86 21.76 1.61
C ALA A 48 -2.64 20.75 2.75
N GLU A 49 -3.13 19.51 2.60
CA GLU A 49 -2.92 18.42 3.54
C GLU A 49 -1.69 17.57 3.24
N SER A 50 -1.17 17.64 2.01
CA SER A 50 -0.02 16.84 1.56
C SER A 50 1.32 17.49 1.93
N ASP A 51 2.35 16.68 2.15
CA ASP A 51 3.70 17.18 2.39
C ASP A 51 4.46 17.40 1.06
N ALA A 52 4.13 16.59 0.04
CA ALA A 52 4.63 16.73 -1.31
C ALA A 52 3.54 16.51 -2.37
N ILE A 53 3.67 17.18 -3.50
CA ILE A 53 2.86 16.98 -4.71
C ILE A 53 3.80 16.51 -5.82
N LEU A 54 3.44 15.43 -6.52
CA LEU A 54 4.22 14.82 -7.57
C LEU A 54 3.48 14.80 -8.90
N VAL A 55 4.20 15.12 -9.96
CA VAL A 55 3.69 15.09 -11.34
C VAL A 55 4.76 14.58 -12.31
N GLY A 56 4.34 13.92 -13.39
CA GLY A 56 5.24 13.51 -14.47
C GLY A 56 5.67 14.65 -15.40
N ALA A 57 6.85 14.51 -15.98
CA ALA A 57 7.39 15.44 -16.99
C ALA A 57 6.51 15.59 -18.24
N GLY A 58 5.70 14.58 -18.58
CA GLY A 58 4.71 14.68 -19.67
C GLY A 58 3.68 15.77 -19.39
N THR A 59 3.02 15.70 -18.22
CA THR A 59 2.05 16.70 -17.77
C THR A 59 2.68 18.07 -17.57
N LEU A 60 3.92 18.16 -17.09
CA LEU A 60 4.62 19.46 -17.01
C LEU A 60 4.79 20.12 -18.38
N ARG A 61 5.06 19.34 -19.43
CA ARG A 61 5.23 19.86 -20.78
C ARG A 61 3.90 20.24 -21.44
N ALA A 62 2.83 19.50 -21.15
CA ALA A 62 1.51 19.75 -21.71
C ALA A 62 0.78 20.90 -21.02
N ASP A 63 0.70 20.87 -19.68
CA ASP A 63 -0.15 21.78 -18.90
C ASP A 63 0.59 22.93 -18.24
N ASP A 64 1.91 22.79 -18.09
CA ASP A 64 2.79 23.71 -17.35
C ASP A 64 2.18 24.20 -15.99
N PRO A 65 1.78 23.28 -15.08
CA PRO A 65 1.07 23.64 -13.86
C PRO A 65 1.99 24.23 -12.80
N ARG A 66 1.47 25.15 -11.98
CA ARG A 66 2.19 25.72 -10.83
C ARG A 66 2.20 24.81 -9.58
N LEU A 67 1.24 23.88 -9.47
CA LEU A 67 1.03 23.00 -8.31
C LEU A 67 0.95 23.75 -6.96
N GLU A 68 0.25 24.88 -6.93
CA GLU A 68 0.10 25.70 -5.73
C GLU A 68 -1.14 25.34 -4.92
N VAL A 69 -1.04 25.55 -3.61
CA VAL A 69 -2.19 25.76 -2.73
C VAL A 69 -2.67 27.19 -2.99
N ARG A 70 -3.83 27.33 -3.63
CA ARG A 70 -4.44 28.57 -4.10
C ARG A 70 -5.11 29.35 -2.99
N ASP A 71 -5.77 28.68 -2.04
CA ASP A 71 -6.42 29.36 -0.93
C ASP A 71 -5.40 29.92 0.08
N ALA A 72 -5.58 31.20 0.46
CA ALA A 72 -4.69 31.87 1.39
C ALA A 72 -4.85 31.36 2.83
N GLY A 73 -6.08 31.00 3.22
CA GLY A 73 -6.37 30.44 4.54
C GLY A 73 -5.68 29.09 4.74
N ARG A 74 -5.72 28.21 3.74
CA ARG A 74 -5.02 26.92 3.73
C ARG A 74 -3.51 27.08 3.82
N ARG A 75 -2.93 28.04 3.10
CA ARG A 75 -1.50 28.37 3.22
C ARG A 75 -1.15 28.83 4.63
N ALA A 76 -1.94 29.75 5.20
CA ALA A 76 -1.74 30.25 6.56
C ALA A 76 -1.87 29.12 7.61
N ALA A 77 -2.85 28.22 7.45
CA ALA A 77 -3.05 27.07 8.32
C ALA A 77 -1.87 26.08 8.26
N ARG A 78 -1.25 25.87 7.08
CA ARG A 78 -0.01 25.10 6.96
C ARG A 78 1.13 25.73 7.76
N VAL A 79 1.35 27.03 7.59
CA VAL A 79 2.39 27.78 8.30
C VAL A 79 2.16 27.75 9.82
N ALA A 80 0.91 27.89 10.27
CA ALA A 80 0.56 27.80 11.69
C ALA A 80 0.88 26.41 12.30
N ARG A 81 0.91 25.35 11.50
CA ARG A 81 1.34 23.99 11.90
C ARG A 81 2.85 23.76 11.77
N GLY A 82 3.63 24.79 11.46
CA GLY A 82 5.09 24.68 11.25
C GLY A 82 5.49 24.09 9.90
N LEU A 83 4.56 23.99 8.94
CA LEU A 83 4.83 23.48 7.60
C LEU A 83 5.05 24.64 6.60
N PRO A 84 5.80 24.43 5.50
CA PRO A 84 5.87 25.40 4.43
C PRO A 84 4.49 25.69 3.83
N ALA A 85 4.26 26.95 3.42
CA ALA A 85 2.99 27.41 2.83
C ALA A 85 2.55 26.58 1.61
N HIS A 86 3.52 25.99 0.90
CA HIS A 86 3.29 25.06 -0.20
C HIS A 86 4.01 23.72 0.07
N PRO A 87 3.41 22.59 -0.31
CA PRO A 87 4.12 21.29 -0.31
C PRO A 87 5.40 21.32 -1.13
N LEU A 88 6.30 20.37 -0.89
CA LEU A 88 7.40 20.07 -1.80
C LEU A 88 6.82 19.72 -3.18
N LYS A 89 7.35 20.29 -4.25
CA LYS A 89 6.89 20.02 -5.62
C LYS A 89 7.89 19.13 -6.33
N VAL A 90 7.44 17.95 -6.71
CA VAL A 90 8.27 16.86 -7.24
C VAL A 90 7.93 16.62 -8.71
N ALA A 91 8.93 16.71 -9.58
CA ALA A 91 8.82 16.36 -10.98
C ALA A 91 9.51 15.01 -11.24
N LEU A 92 8.78 14.03 -11.81
CA LEU A 92 9.37 12.78 -12.28
C LEU A 92 9.74 12.86 -13.77
N VAL A 93 11.01 12.65 -14.08
CA VAL A 93 11.53 12.65 -15.45
C VAL A 93 12.02 11.26 -15.83
N GLY A 94 11.19 10.49 -16.54
CA GLY A 94 11.59 9.18 -17.07
C GLY A 94 12.38 9.27 -18.38
N ARG A 95 12.02 10.20 -19.26
CA ARG A 95 12.67 10.42 -20.57
C ARG A 95 12.61 11.89 -20.99
N GLY A 96 13.64 12.33 -21.71
CA GLY A 96 13.79 13.71 -22.18
C GLY A 96 14.21 14.67 -21.06
N GLY A 97 14.02 15.97 -21.28
CA GLY A 97 14.32 17.03 -20.30
C GLY A 97 13.10 17.84 -19.88
N LEU A 98 13.33 18.84 -19.02
CA LEU A 98 12.37 19.86 -18.62
C LEU A 98 12.92 21.25 -18.97
N SER A 99 12.05 22.16 -19.42
CA SER A 99 12.43 23.55 -19.64
C SER A 99 12.64 24.27 -18.30
N ALA A 100 13.66 25.12 -18.20
CA ALA A 100 13.86 26.02 -17.06
C ALA A 100 12.83 27.17 -17.01
N GLU A 101 11.97 27.29 -18.02
CA GLU A 101 10.94 28.34 -18.13
C GLU A 101 9.56 27.92 -17.60
N LEU A 102 9.40 26.66 -17.16
CA LEU A 102 8.12 26.18 -16.64
C LEU A 102 7.63 27.04 -15.47
N ARG A 103 6.33 27.37 -15.47
CA ARG A 103 5.66 28.14 -14.41
C ARG A 103 5.80 27.49 -13.04
N LEU A 104 6.05 26.18 -13.00
CA LEU A 104 6.39 25.45 -11.78
C LEU A 104 7.57 26.10 -11.05
N TRP A 105 8.65 26.47 -11.74
CA TRP A 105 9.88 26.93 -11.09
C TRP A 105 9.73 28.31 -10.43
N GLY A 106 8.94 29.20 -11.05
CA GLY A 106 8.61 30.51 -10.50
C GLY A 106 7.50 30.51 -9.44
N SER A 107 7.00 29.35 -9.04
CA SER A 107 5.93 29.21 -8.04
C SER A 107 6.49 29.01 -6.61
N GLY A 108 5.64 29.16 -5.58
CA GLY A 108 6.07 28.93 -4.19
C GLY A 108 6.52 27.49 -3.86
N GLY A 109 7.20 27.30 -2.73
CA GLY A 109 7.63 25.97 -2.23
C GLY A 109 8.96 25.46 -2.79
N ALA A 110 9.56 24.46 -2.14
CA ALA A 110 10.78 23.80 -2.62
C ALA A 110 10.51 22.94 -3.87
N LYS A 111 11.55 22.74 -4.71
CA LYS A 111 11.46 22.04 -5.99
C LYS A 111 12.46 20.88 -6.04
N LEU A 112 11.96 19.71 -6.41
CA LEU A 112 12.75 18.50 -6.57
C LEU A 112 12.44 17.83 -7.91
N VAL A 113 13.47 17.42 -8.62
CA VAL A 113 13.38 16.61 -9.84
C VAL A 113 14.01 15.25 -9.54
N LEU A 114 13.25 14.19 -9.79
CA LEU A 114 13.71 12.81 -9.65
C LEU A 114 13.74 12.16 -11.04
N ALA A 115 14.88 11.54 -11.36
CA ALA A 115 15.15 10.97 -12.67
C ALA A 115 16.10 9.77 -12.56
N PRO A 116 16.21 8.93 -13.60
CA PRO A 116 17.30 7.97 -13.71
C PRO A 116 18.67 8.65 -13.61
N ASP A 117 19.65 7.99 -12.99
CA ASP A 117 20.97 8.54 -12.70
C ASP A 117 21.67 9.10 -13.96
N ALA A 118 21.49 8.42 -15.10
CA ALA A 118 22.05 8.82 -16.38
C ALA A 118 21.52 10.17 -16.90
N ALA A 119 20.31 10.60 -16.50
CA ALA A 119 19.69 11.85 -16.92
C ALA A 119 20.05 13.04 -16.00
N VAL A 120 20.55 12.77 -14.78
CA VAL A 120 20.80 13.79 -13.76
C VAL A 120 21.77 14.90 -14.22
N PRO A 121 22.93 14.61 -14.86
CA PRO A 121 23.85 15.67 -15.28
C PRO A 121 23.23 16.68 -16.26
N ALA A 122 22.55 16.18 -17.30
CA ALA A 122 21.90 17.02 -18.31
C ALA A 122 20.72 17.83 -17.74
N LEU A 123 19.97 17.24 -16.80
CA LEU A 123 18.89 17.95 -16.10
C LEU A 123 19.43 19.06 -15.20
N ARG A 124 20.53 18.84 -14.48
CA ARG A 124 21.17 19.89 -13.66
C ARG A 124 21.66 21.06 -14.50
N GLU A 125 22.27 20.76 -15.64
CA GLU A 125 22.74 21.78 -16.58
C GLU A 125 21.57 22.59 -17.15
N SER A 126 20.57 21.91 -17.73
CA SER A 126 19.42 22.58 -18.36
C SER A 126 18.54 23.37 -17.40
N LEU A 127 18.40 22.91 -16.15
CA LEU A 127 17.59 23.60 -15.14
C LEU A 127 18.35 24.73 -14.44
N GLY A 128 19.67 24.85 -14.59
CA GLY A 128 20.43 25.99 -14.07
C GLY A 128 20.24 26.26 -12.57
N GLY A 129 19.94 25.23 -11.78
CA GLY A 129 19.72 25.34 -10.33
C GLY A 129 18.32 25.78 -9.88
N VAL A 130 17.33 25.92 -10.77
CA VAL A 130 15.94 26.28 -10.36
C VAL A 130 15.23 25.17 -9.57
N ALA A 131 15.78 23.95 -9.59
CA ALA A 131 15.34 22.82 -8.79
C ALA A 131 16.52 21.93 -8.40
N GLU A 132 16.39 21.24 -7.26
CA GLU A 132 17.30 20.15 -6.91
C GLU A 132 17.03 18.95 -7.83
N VAL A 133 18.08 18.27 -8.30
CA VAL A 133 17.94 17.08 -9.16
C VAL A 133 18.64 15.90 -8.51
N VAL A 134 17.91 14.82 -8.27
CA VAL A 134 18.38 13.61 -7.60
C VAL A 134 18.08 12.37 -8.44
N GLY A 135 19.04 11.45 -8.43
CA GLY A 135 18.96 10.17 -9.15
C GLY A 135 18.16 9.14 -8.38
N THR A 136 17.37 8.32 -9.08
CA THR A 136 16.61 7.20 -8.49
C THR A 136 17.22 5.85 -8.82
N GLY A 137 18.45 5.77 -9.31
CA GLY A 137 19.06 4.54 -9.82
C GLY A 137 19.10 4.47 -11.35
N ALA A 138 19.40 3.28 -11.90
CA ALA A 138 19.55 3.07 -13.34
C ALA A 138 18.27 3.40 -14.13
N GLU A 139 17.10 3.15 -13.52
CA GLU A 139 15.79 3.48 -14.07
C GLU A 139 14.96 4.29 -13.07
N LEU A 140 13.80 4.76 -13.51
CA LEU A 140 12.85 5.46 -12.65
C LEU A 140 12.11 4.44 -11.77
N ASP A 141 12.58 4.27 -10.55
CA ASP A 141 12.02 3.32 -9.57
C ASP A 141 11.11 4.05 -8.55
N PRO A 142 9.79 3.78 -8.54
CA PRO A 142 8.87 4.44 -7.62
C PRO A 142 9.13 4.09 -6.15
N ALA A 143 9.75 2.95 -5.83
CA ALA A 143 10.11 2.62 -4.45
C ALA A 143 11.22 3.53 -3.93
N ARG A 144 12.24 3.78 -4.76
CA ARG A 144 13.34 4.71 -4.45
C ARG A 144 12.89 6.16 -4.43
N VAL A 145 11.92 6.54 -5.26
CA VAL A 145 11.24 7.85 -5.16
C VAL A 145 10.64 8.02 -3.76
N LEU A 146 9.92 7.01 -3.25
CA LEU A 146 9.33 7.09 -1.91
C LEU A 146 10.37 7.08 -0.79
N ASP A 147 11.47 6.34 -0.95
CA ASP A 147 12.58 6.34 0.02
C ASP A 147 13.23 7.72 0.13
N GLU A 148 13.52 8.37 -1.01
CA GLU A 148 14.08 9.72 -1.07
C GLU A 148 13.15 10.75 -0.43
N LEU A 149 11.85 10.65 -0.69
CA LEU A 149 10.86 11.54 -0.07
C LEU A 149 10.72 11.29 1.43
N GLY A 150 10.71 10.03 1.87
CA GLY A 150 10.68 9.65 3.28
C GLY A 150 11.90 10.18 4.05
N ALA A 151 13.10 10.10 3.46
CA ALA A 151 14.33 10.67 4.02
C ALA A 151 14.26 12.19 4.19
N ARG A 152 13.44 12.88 3.40
CA ARG A 152 13.16 14.33 3.51
C ARG A 152 12.02 14.66 4.47
N GLY A 153 11.47 13.67 5.18
CA GLY A 153 10.38 13.85 6.13
C GLY A 153 9.00 13.99 5.48
N VAL A 154 8.85 13.65 4.20
CA VAL A 154 7.54 13.59 3.54
C VAL A 154 6.77 12.41 4.11
N ARG A 155 5.58 12.65 4.67
CA ARG A 155 4.69 11.59 5.22
C ARG A 155 3.46 11.36 4.35
N ARG A 156 3.00 12.40 3.63
CA ARG A 156 1.90 12.30 2.66
C ARG A 156 2.33 12.83 1.30
N LEU A 157 2.30 11.96 0.30
CA LEU A 157 2.54 12.26 -1.10
C LEU A 157 1.22 12.25 -1.87
N MET A 158 0.94 13.34 -2.57
CA MET A 158 -0.14 13.41 -3.56
C MET A 158 0.43 13.32 -4.97
N VAL A 159 -0.01 12.34 -5.74
CA VAL A 159 0.33 12.15 -7.15
C VAL A 159 -0.82 12.68 -7.98
N GLU A 160 -0.58 13.78 -8.70
CA GLU A 160 -1.63 14.48 -9.46
C GLU A 160 -1.68 14.13 -10.95
N GLY A 161 -0.61 13.59 -11.53
CA GLY A 161 -0.70 13.39 -12.97
C GLY A 161 0.49 12.82 -13.73
N GLY A 162 0.12 12.57 -14.98
CA GLY A 162 0.76 11.74 -15.98
C GLY A 162 0.17 10.34 -15.89
N GLY A 163 -0.63 9.90 -16.87
CA GLY A 163 -1.20 8.54 -16.88
C GLY A 163 -0.12 7.47 -16.68
N ALA A 164 1.03 7.64 -17.34
CA ALA A 164 2.19 6.76 -17.15
C ALA A 164 2.74 6.77 -15.71
N ILE A 165 2.67 7.89 -14.98
CA ILE A 165 3.07 7.97 -13.57
C ILE A 165 2.04 7.26 -12.69
N HIS A 166 0.75 7.43 -12.94
CA HIS A 166 -0.27 6.65 -12.22
C HIS A 166 -0.03 5.16 -12.41
N SER A 167 0.17 4.71 -13.65
CA SER A 167 0.48 3.30 -13.94
C SER A 167 1.75 2.84 -13.24
N LEU A 168 2.82 3.64 -13.23
CA LEU A 168 4.07 3.33 -12.54
C LEU A 168 3.86 3.03 -11.04
N PHE A 169 3.11 3.88 -10.34
CA PHE A 169 2.85 3.69 -8.91
C PHE A 169 1.85 2.55 -8.65
N LEU A 170 0.83 2.41 -9.50
CA LEU A 170 -0.20 1.37 -9.37
C LEU A 170 0.38 -0.02 -9.59
N THR A 171 1.14 -0.25 -10.67
CA THR A 171 1.75 -1.56 -10.96
C THR A 171 2.81 -1.94 -9.94
N ALA A 172 3.48 -0.96 -9.32
CA ALA A 172 4.39 -1.20 -8.21
C ALA A 172 3.68 -1.56 -6.89
N GLY A 173 2.35 -1.50 -6.83
CA GLY A 173 1.60 -1.69 -5.59
C GLY A 173 1.95 -0.63 -4.54
N LEU A 174 2.20 0.60 -4.99
CA LEU A 174 2.71 1.69 -4.16
C LEU A 174 1.68 2.78 -3.83
N VAL A 175 0.40 2.56 -4.10
CA VAL A 175 -0.69 3.55 -3.90
C VAL A 175 -1.59 3.16 -2.75
N ASP A 176 -1.74 3.99 -1.71
CA ASP A 176 -2.67 3.72 -0.61
C ASP A 176 -4.10 4.04 -0.99
N GLU A 177 -4.31 5.22 -1.57
CA GLU A 177 -5.63 5.75 -1.85
C GLU A 177 -5.68 6.33 -3.26
N ILE A 178 -6.83 6.17 -3.90
CA ILE A 178 -7.16 6.80 -5.18
C ILE A 178 -8.43 7.63 -4.96
N GLN A 179 -8.36 8.92 -5.30
CA GLN A 179 -9.51 9.81 -5.38
C GLN A 179 -9.72 10.24 -6.84
N LEU A 180 -10.86 9.85 -7.41
CA LEU A 180 -11.22 10.09 -8.80
C LEU A 180 -12.49 10.93 -8.88
N ALA A 181 -12.37 12.15 -9.40
CA ALA A 181 -13.53 12.88 -9.88
C ALA A 181 -13.92 12.35 -11.27
N VAL A 182 -15.18 11.96 -11.45
CA VAL A 182 -15.70 11.46 -12.72
C VAL A 182 -16.63 12.51 -13.32
N ALA A 183 -16.20 13.09 -14.43
CA ALA A 183 -16.97 14.07 -15.19
C ALA A 183 -18.07 13.37 -16.00
N PRO A 184 -19.28 13.96 -16.13
CA PRO A 184 -20.46 13.29 -16.70
C PRO A 184 -20.49 13.29 -18.24
N PHE A 185 -19.34 13.06 -18.89
CA PHE A 185 -19.24 12.99 -20.35
C PHE A 185 -18.18 11.98 -20.80
N PHE A 186 -18.21 11.65 -22.10
CA PHE A 186 -17.26 10.75 -22.76
C PHE A 186 -16.30 11.56 -23.62
N VAL A 187 -15.02 11.14 -23.68
CA VAL A 187 -14.05 11.68 -24.66
C VAL A 187 -14.07 10.84 -25.93
N GLY A 188 -14.05 9.50 -25.81
CA GLY A 188 -14.24 8.59 -26.93
C GLY A 188 -13.11 8.54 -27.97
N ASP A 189 -11.94 9.08 -27.67
CA ASP A 189 -10.77 9.08 -28.55
C ASP A 189 -9.69 8.11 -28.03
N ALA A 190 -9.29 7.14 -28.85
CA ALA A 190 -8.28 6.15 -28.49
C ALA A 190 -6.87 6.75 -28.31
N ALA A 191 -6.60 7.91 -28.89
CA ALA A 191 -5.35 8.64 -28.72
C ALA A 191 -5.34 9.53 -27.47
N ALA A 192 -6.50 9.77 -26.85
CA ALA A 192 -6.60 10.64 -25.68
C ALA A 192 -5.89 10.03 -24.45
N PRO A 193 -5.26 10.85 -23.61
CA PRO A 193 -4.59 10.38 -22.40
C PRO A 193 -5.55 9.66 -21.44
N ARG A 194 -5.18 8.45 -21.03
CA ARG A 194 -5.93 7.62 -20.07
C ARG A 194 -5.45 7.86 -18.64
N PHE A 195 -6.32 7.64 -17.65
CA PHE A 195 -5.95 7.72 -16.23
C PHE A 195 -4.79 6.80 -15.85
N ALA A 196 -4.84 5.53 -16.27
CA ALA A 196 -3.81 4.53 -16.00
C ALA A 196 -3.63 3.64 -17.25
N PRO A 197 -2.94 4.12 -18.30
CA PRO A 197 -2.69 3.35 -19.51
C PRO A 197 -1.82 2.12 -19.21
N PRO A 198 -1.97 1.02 -19.96
CA PRO A 198 -1.13 -0.16 -19.77
C PRO A 198 0.34 0.16 -20.07
N VAL A 199 1.23 -0.30 -19.18
CA VAL A 199 2.69 -0.10 -19.28
C VAL A 199 3.47 -1.42 -19.43
N GLY A 200 2.79 -2.49 -19.83
CA GLY A 200 3.39 -3.82 -20.00
C GLY A 200 3.63 -4.59 -18.70
N LEU A 201 3.22 -4.05 -17.56
CA LEU A 201 3.18 -4.73 -16.27
C LEU A 201 1.73 -4.90 -15.81
N PRO A 202 1.36 -6.03 -15.19
CA PRO A 202 0.01 -6.22 -14.66
C PRO A 202 -0.24 -5.26 -13.49
N PHE A 203 -1.48 -4.81 -13.35
CA PHE A 203 -1.93 -4.15 -12.14
C PHE A 203 -2.16 -5.21 -11.04
N PRO A 204 -1.85 -4.90 -9.77
CA PRO A 204 -2.08 -5.85 -8.67
C PRO A 204 -3.56 -6.03 -8.33
N GLN A 205 -4.46 -5.20 -8.87
CA GLN A 205 -5.90 -5.30 -8.67
C GLN A 205 -6.58 -6.01 -9.83
N ASP A 206 -7.49 -6.94 -9.49
CA ASP A 206 -8.31 -7.68 -10.44
C ASP A 206 -9.68 -8.05 -9.83
N ALA A 207 -10.43 -8.95 -10.47
CA ALA A 207 -11.74 -9.37 -10.01
C ALA A 207 -11.74 -10.07 -8.63
N ALA A 208 -10.65 -10.75 -8.28
CA ALA A 208 -10.38 -11.39 -6.99
C ALA A 208 -9.71 -10.41 -5.99
N HIS A 209 -8.84 -9.53 -6.48
CA HIS A 209 -8.07 -8.56 -5.71
C HIS A 209 -8.67 -7.16 -5.83
N ARG A 210 -9.89 -6.98 -5.32
CA ARG A 210 -10.64 -5.71 -5.45
C ARG A 210 -10.11 -4.64 -4.50
N MET A 211 -10.13 -3.39 -4.98
CA MET A 211 -10.01 -2.22 -4.12
C MET A 211 -11.24 -2.08 -3.21
N THR A 212 -11.05 -1.43 -2.06
CA THR A 212 -12.17 -1.12 -1.15
C THR A 212 -12.70 0.28 -1.44
N LEU A 213 -13.99 0.40 -1.74
CA LEU A 213 -14.65 1.70 -1.86
C LEU A 213 -14.76 2.34 -0.46
N LEU A 214 -14.12 3.49 -0.30
CA LEU A 214 -14.16 4.30 0.93
C LEU A 214 -15.28 5.34 0.89
N GLY A 215 -15.70 5.76 -0.30
CA GLY A 215 -16.79 6.71 -0.47
C GLY A 215 -17.08 7.02 -1.93
N ALA A 216 -18.30 7.47 -2.19
CA ALA A 216 -18.76 7.96 -3.48
C ALA A 216 -19.65 9.17 -3.22
N ASP A 217 -19.07 10.36 -3.35
CA ASP A 217 -19.70 11.61 -2.97
C ASP A 217 -20.08 12.40 -4.23
N PRO A 218 -21.35 12.80 -4.43
CA PRO A 218 -21.72 13.71 -5.50
C PRO A 218 -21.09 15.09 -5.25
N LEU A 219 -20.59 15.73 -6.31
CA LEU A 219 -19.97 17.05 -6.25
C LEU A 219 -20.39 17.86 -7.48
N GLY A 220 -21.45 18.65 -7.34
CA GLY A 220 -22.09 19.29 -8.50
C GLY A 220 -22.68 18.25 -9.44
N ASP A 221 -22.24 18.26 -10.70
CA ASP A 221 -22.56 17.27 -11.73
C ASP A 221 -21.53 16.14 -11.84
N LEU A 222 -20.51 16.13 -10.98
CA LEU A 222 -19.50 15.07 -10.88
C LEU A 222 -19.83 14.10 -9.75
N VAL A 223 -19.15 12.95 -9.76
CA VAL A 223 -19.00 12.08 -8.58
C VAL A 223 -17.52 11.93 -8.23
N VAL A 224 -17.19 12.05 -6.94
CA VAL A 224 -15.85 11.76 -6.43
C VAL A 224 -15.86 10.39 -5.78
N LEU A 225 -15.14 9.45 -6.40
CA LEU A 225 -14.93 8.10 -5.89
C LEU A 225 -13.63 8.04 -5.10
N ARG A 226 -13.67 7.47 -3.89
CA ARG A 226 -12.49 7.21 -3.07
C ARG A 226 -12.30 5.71 -2.90
N TYR A 227 -11.13 5.20 -3.24
CA TYR A 227 -10.76 3.80 -3.09
C TYR A 227 -9.49 3.64 -2.28
N ALA A 228 -9.45 2.69 -1.36
CA ALA A 228 -8.20 2.16 -0.84
C ALA A 228 -7.62 1.18 -1.87
N ALA A 229 -6.49 1.56 -2.48
CA ALA A 229 -5.81 0.81 -3.53
C ALA A 229 -4.84 -0.24 -2.98
N ARG A 230 -4.22 0.05 -1.82
CA ARG A 230 -3.55 -0.95 -1.00
C ARG A 230 -4.45 -1.30 0.19
N ARG A 231 -4.54 -2.59 0.53
CA ARG A 231 -4.73 -3.01 1.93
C ARG A 231 -3.38 -2.71 2.62
N SER A 232 -3.16 -1.47 3.05
CA SER A 232 -1.83 -0.82 3.12
C SER A 232 -0.73 -1.40 4.01
N ASP A 233 -1.00 -2.41 4.85
CA ASP A 233 0.03 -3.19 5.56
C ASP A 233 -0.03 -4.70 5.25
N ALA A 234 -0.98 -5.14 4.41
CA ALA A 234 -1.33 -6.54 4.37
C ALA A 234 -0.35 -7.43 3.59
N SER A 235 0.33 -6.88 2.57
CA SER A 235 1.11 -7.65 1.59
C SER A 235 2.63 -7.59 1.74
N ARG A 236 3.15 -6.96 2.79
CA ARG A 236 4.58 -7.02 3.14
C ARG A 236 4.76 -7.35 4.61
N LEU A 237 5.87 -8.00 4.91
CA LEU A 237 6.33 -8.15 6.28
C LEU A 237 6.87 -6.82 6.80
N THR A 238 6.50 -6.52 8.03
CA THR A 238 6.94 -5.38 8.82
C THR A 238 7.75 -5.85 10.03
N ASP A 239 8.48 -4.95 10.68
CA ASP A 239 9.12 -5.25 11.96
C ASP A 239 8.11 -5.63 13.06
N ALA A 240 6.88 -5.10 12.97
CA ALA A 240 5.80 -5.50 13.86
C ALA A 240 5.41 -6.97 13.64
N ASP A 241 5.37 -7.43 12.39
CA ASP A 241 5.08 -8.82 12.08
C ASP A 241 6.13 -9.77 12.66
N LEU A 242 7.42 -9.41 12.56
CA LEU A 242 8.50 -10.18 13.15
C LEU A 242 8.42 -10.22 14.68
N ARG A 243 7.95 -9.14 15.33
CA ARG A 243 7.74 -9.12 16.78
C ARG A 243 6.58 -10.03 17.19
N TRP A 244 5.43 -9.91 16.51
CA TRP A 244 4.27 -10.75 16.82
C TRP A 244 4.50 -12.22 16.50
N MET A 245 5.25 -12.52 15.44
CA MET A 245 5.66 -13.89 15.14
C MET A 245 6.54 -14.47 16.26
N ARG A 246 7.47 -13.70 16.84
CA ARG A 246 8.25 -14.17 18.00
C ARG A 246 7.36 -14.45 19.21
N VAL A 247 6.34 -13.63 19.46
CA VAL A 247 5.33 -13.92 20.51
C VAL A 247 4.60 -15.24 20.22
N ALA A 248 4.23 -15.49 18.96
CA ALA A 248 3.64 -16.77 18.56
C ALA A 248 4.60 -17.96 18.79
N ILE A 249 5.89 -17.79 18.50
CA ILE A 249 6.93 -18.79 18.80
C ILE A 249 7.09 -19.02 20.31
N ASP A 250 7.02 -17.97 21.13
CA ASP A 250 7.05 -18.11 22.59
C ASP A 250 5.80 -18.84 23.14
N LEU A 251 4.66 -18.70 22.47
CA LEU A 251 3.44 -19.45 22.79
C LEU A 251 3.57 -20.92 22.40
N SER A 252 4.19 -21.24 21.26
CA SER A 252 4.36 -22.64 20.85
C SER A 252 5.23 -23.43 21.83
N ARG A 253 6.18 -22.77 22.51
CA ARG A 253 7.01 -23.36 23.59
C ARG A 253 6.22 -23.72 24.86
N GLN A 254 4.99 -23.22 25.01
CA GLN A 254 4.12 -23.52 26.16
C GLN A 254 3.21 -24.72 25.91
N CYS A 255 3.24 -25.31 24.71
CA CYS A 255 2.42 -26.48 24.40
C CYS A 255 2.80 -27.67 25.30
N PRO A 256 1.80 -28.40 25.85
CA PRO A 256 2.03 -29.72 26.42
C PRO A 256 2.82 -30.63 25.45
N PRO A 257 3.77 -31.45 25.92
CA PRO A 257 4.54 -32.36 25.05
C PRO A 257 3.64 -33.31 24.25
N SER A 258 4.06 -33.65 23.03
CA SER A 258 3.38 -34.63 22.18
C SER A 258 4.38 -35.28 21.23
N GLU A 259 4.25 -36.59 20.99
CA GLU A 259 5.03 -37.31 19.98
C GLU A 259 4.30 -37.42 18.63
N THR A 260 3.07 -36.92 18.54
CA THR A 260 2.17 -37.14 17.40
C THR A 260 1.51 -35.87 16.89
N ALA A 261 1.86 -34.70 17.43
CA ALA A 261 1.28 -33.42 17.03
C ALA A 261 2.27 -32.26 17.22
N TYR A 262 2.32 -31.35 16.24
CA TYR A 262 3.11 -30.14 16.34
C TYR A 262 2.69 -29.24 17.52
N SER A 263 3.68 -28.56 18.06
CA SER A 263 3.55 -27.45 19.00
C SER A 263 3.52 -26.15 18.20
N VAL A 264 2.33 -25.53 18.15
CA VAL A 264 2.04 -24.33 17.35
C VAL A 264 1.54 -23.23 18.28
N GLY A 265 1.90 -21.98 17.99
CA GLY A 265 1.37 -20.80 18.66
C GLY A 265 0.73 -19.86 17.65
N ALA A 266 -0.29 -19.13 18.09
CA ALA A 266 -1.02 -18.18 17.27
C ALA A 266 -1.39 -16.91 18.03
N VAL A 267 -1.36 -15.76 17.34
CA VAL A 267 -1.76 -14.45 17.88
C VAL A 267 -2.62 -13.73 16.86
N ILE A 268 -3.70 -13.09 17.30
CA ILE A 268 -4.58 -12.26 16.48
C ILE A 268 -4.43 -10.81 16.93
N VAL A 269 -4.12 -9.92 15.98
CA VAL A 269 -3.80 -8.51 16.25
C VAL A 269 -4.68 -7.62 15.39
N ALA A 270 -5.28 -6.59 15.99
CA ALA A 270 -6.09 -5.59 15.31
C ALA A 270 -5.26 -4.68 14.41
N ALA A 271 -5.92 -3.94 13.52
CA ALA A 271 -5.28 -3.00 12.60
C ALA A 271 -4.52 -1.86 13.30
N ASP A 272 -4.88 -1.52 14.54
CA ASP A 272 -4.18 -0.50 15.35
C ASP A 272 -2.97 -1.07 16.12
N GLY A 273 -2.66 -2.36 15.95
CA GLY A 273 -1.57 -3.05 16.64
C GLY A 273 -1.95 -3.65 18.01
N THR A 274 -3.22 -3.54 18.43
CA THR A 274 -3.70 -4.13 19.69
C THR A 274 -3.84 -5.65 19.56
N GLU A 275 -3.28 -6.41 20.50
CA GLU A 275 -3.53 -7.85 20.58
C GLU A 275 -5.00 -8.11 20.96
N LEU A 276 -5.70 -8.88 20.13
CA LEU A 276 -7.09 -9.26 20.37
C LEU A 276 -7.20 -10.58 21.14
N ALA A 277 -6.42 -11.57 20.73
CA ALA A 277 -6.38 -12.88 21.35
C ALA A 277 -5.07 -13.61 20.99
N ARG A 278 -4.78 -14.66 21.77
CA ARG A 278 -3.65 -15.56 21.55
C ARG A 278 -4.06 -17.00 21.86
N GLY A 279 -3.35 -17.98 21.33
CA GLY A 279 -3.58 -19.39 21.60
C GLY A 279 -2.36 -20.25 21.28
N PHE A 280 -2.33 -21.47 21.81
CA PHE A 280 -1.33 -22.47 21.49
C PHE A 280 -1.97 -23.86 21.42
N SER A 281 -1.31 -24.82 20.77
CA SER A 281 -1.82 -26.18 20.64
C SER A 281 -2.02 -26.82 22.02
N ARG A 282 -3.11 -27.58 22.18
CA ARG A 282 -3.45 -28.30 23.43
C ARG A 282 -3.69 -27.40 24.65
N GLU A 283 -4.03 -26.13 24.42
CA GLU A 283 -4.38 -25.20 25.49
C GLU A 283 -5.63 -25.64 26.26
N GLY A 284 -5.67 -25.40 27.57
CA GLY A 284 -6.83 -25.68 28.41
C GLY A 284 -7.15 -27.16 28.63
N GLY A 285 -6.23 -28.07 28.25
CA GLY A 285 -6.40 -29.52 28.41
C GLY A 285 -7.18 -30.19 27.29
N ASP A 286 -7.49 -29.49 26.19
CA ASP A 286 -8.03 -30.11 24.98
C ASP A 286 -6.88 -30.58 24.08
N ASP A 287 -6.50 -31.87 24.18
CA ASP A 287 -5.41 -32.47 23.40
C ASP A 287 -5.56 -32.34 21.88
N LYS A 288 -6.75 -31.96 21.39
CA LYS A 288 -7.01 -31.81 19.97
C LYS A 288 -6.94 -30.36 19.52
N VAL A 289 -7.08 -29.35 20.37
CA VAL A 289 -7.22 -27.94 19.94
C VAL A 289 -5.94 -27.44 19.26
N HIS A 290 -6.11 -26.78 18.10
CA HIS A 290 -5.01 -26.11 17.39
C HIS A 290 -4.88 -24.66 17.88
N ALA A 291 -3.72 -24.07 17.65
CA ALA A 291 -3.41 -22.73 18.14
C ALA A 291 -4.37 -21.66 17.58
N GLU A 292 -4.66 -21.70 16.28
CA GLU A 292 -5.55 -20.76 15.59
C GLU A 292 -6.99 -20.90 16.07
N GLU A 293 -7.46 -22.14 16.27
CA GLU A 293 -8.77 -22.44 16.84
C GLU A 293 -8.88 -21.91 18.28
N SER A 294 -7.86 -22.15 19.11
CA SER A 294 -7.84 -21.66 20.50
C SER A 294 -7.86 -20.14 20.58
N ALA A 295 -7.10 -19.44 19.72
CA ALA A 295 -7.09 -17.99 19.66
C ALA A 295 -8.45 -17.43 19.22
N LEU A 296 -9.05 -17.99 18.16
CA LEU A 296 -10.34 -17.56 17.63
C LEU A 296 -11.49 -17.78 18.62
N ALA A 297 -11.47 -18.89 19.37
CA ALA A 297 -12.52 -19.24 20.33
C ALA A 297 -12.65 -18.25 21.51
N LYS A 298 -11.62 -17.43 21.75
CA LYS A 298 -11.61 -16.40 22.81
C LYS A 298 -12.27 -15.09 22.39
N LEU A 299 -12.63 -14.96 21.11
CA LEU A 299 -13.24 -13.76 20.55
C LEU A 299 -14.75 -13.96 20.37
N ALA A 300 -15.50 -12.85 20.42
CA ALA A 300 -16.92 -12.89 20.12
C ALA A 300 -17.16 -13.25 18.64
N ALA A 301 -18.14 -14.11 18.38
CA ALA A 301 -18.56 -14.43 17.03
C ALA A 301 -18.97 -13.15 16.28
N GLY A 302 -18.35 -12.90 15.12
CA GLY A 302 -18.61 -11.70 14.31
C GLY A 302 -17.97 -10.41 14.82
N ASP A 303 -16.93 -10.48 15.66
CA ASP A 303 -16.17 -9.29 16.08
C ASP A 303 -15.72 -8.47 14.86
N PRO A 304 -16.18 -7.20 14.71
CA PRO A 304 -15.95 -6.41 13.51
C PRO A 304 -14.46 -6.09 13.29
N ARG A 305 -13.64 -6.16 14.34
CA ARG A 305 -12.19 -5.91 14.26
C ARG A 305 -11.46 -6.98 13.46
N LEU A 306 -12.01 -8.19 13.35
CA LEU A 306 -11.39 -9.31 12.65
C LEU A 306 -11.26 -9.09 11.14
N ARG A 307 -12.16 -8.30 10.53
CA ARG A 307 -12.14 -7.99 9.09
C ARG A 307 -10.85 -7.29 8.64
N THR A 308 -10.21 -6.60 9.56
CA THR A 308 -8.96 -5.85 9.35
C THR A 308 -7.81 -6.37 10.21
N ALA A 309 -8.00 -7.48 10.93
CA ALA A 309 -6.98 -8.06 11.79
C ALA A 309 -5.95 -8.87 11.00
N THR A 310 -4.81 -9.14 11.64
CA THR A 310 -3.80 -10.11 11.21
C THR A 310 -3.81 -11.30 12.18
N ILE A 311 -3.73 -12.52 11.65
CA ILE A 311 -3.35 -13.69 12.45
C ILE A 311 -1.92 -14.11 12.14
N TYR A 312 -1.13 -14.32 13.19
CA TYR A 312 0.23 -14.85 13.14
C TYR A 312 0.18 -16.31 13.58
N SER A 313 0.67 -17.26 12.79
CA SER A 313 0.76 -18.68 13.16
C SER A 313 2.18 -19.22 12.94
N THR A 314 2.71 -19.97 13.90
CA THR A 314 4.08 -20.51 13.77
C THR A 314 4.20 -21.62 12.74
N LEU A 315 3.09 -22.24 12.36
CA LEU A 315 2.98 -23.28 11.34
C LEU A 315 1.87 -22.91 10.36
N GLU A 316 1.92 -23.42 9.14
CA GLU A 316 0.82 -23.29 8.19
C GLU A 316 -0.52 -23.78 8.78
N PRO A 317 -1.59 -22.96 8.71
CA PRO A 317 -2.91 -23.38 9.16
C PRO A 317 -3.41 -24.57 8.34
N CYS A 318 -3.74 -25.69 8.98
CA CYS A 318 -4.09 -26.91 8.25
C CYS A 318 -5.27 -26.71 7.27
N SER A 319 -5.19 -27.40 6.12
CA SER A 319 -6.27 -27.47 5.10
C SER A 319 -7.26 -28.60 5.35
N VAL A 320 -6.84 -29.66 6.05
CA VAL A 320 -7.65 -30.83 6.39
C VAL A 320 -7.35 -31.24 7.82
N ARG A 321 -8.36 -31.74 8.54
CA ARG A 321 -8.19 -32.21 9.92
C ARG A 321 -9.18 -33.31 10.26
N ALA A 322 -8.69 -34.41 10.83
CA ALA A 322 -9.55 -35.52 11.27
C ALA A 322 -10.17 -35.30 12.66
N SER A 323 -9.52 -34.50 13.51
CA SER A 323 -9.91 -34.32 14.92
C SER A 323 -11.08 -33.35 15.13
N ARG A 324 -11.42 -32.50 14.14
CA ARG A 324 -12.52 -31.52 14.18
C ARG A 324 -13.14 -31.35 12.78
N PRO A 325 -14.42 -30.92 12.69
CA PRO A 325 -15.12 -30.80 11.41
C PRO A 325 -14.58 -29.68 10.49
N SER A 326 -14.01 -28.63 11.06
CA SER A 326 -13.47 -27.50 10.31
C SER A 326 -11.94 -27.40 10.49
N PRO A 327 -11.16 -27.34 9.40
CA PRO A 327 -9.73 -27.10 9.44
C PRO A 327 -9.42 -25.63 9.77
N CYS A 328 -8.17 -25.32 10.15
CA CYS A 328 -7.81 -23.99 10.64
C CYS A 328 -7.93 -22.92 9.55
N ALA A 329 -7.55 -23.23 8.30
CA ALA A 329 -7.74 -22.32 7.16
C ALA A 329 -9.21 -21.90 6.98
N GLU A 330 -10.14 -22.85 7.18
CA GLU A 330 -11.59 -22.59 7.08
C GLU A 330 -12.12 -21.74 8.25
N LEU A 331 -11.59 -21.95 9.46
CA LEU A 331 -11.94 -21.14 10.63
C LEU A 331 -11.48 -19.68 10.46
N ILE A 332 -10.25 -19.47 9.97
CA ILE A 332 -9.70 -18.13 9.67
C ILE A 332 -10.54 -17.44 8.60
N ARG A 333 -10.88 -18.16 7.52
CA ARG A 333 -11.76 -17.67 6.45
C ARG A 333 -13.13 -17.26 6.99
N SER A 334 -13.75 -18.13 7.79
CA SER A 334 -15.07 -17.89 8.37
C SER A 334 -15.09 -16.70 9.34
N ALA A 335 -13.97 -16.45 10.03
CA ALA A 335 -13.78 -15.28 10.88
C ALA A 335 -13.62 -13.97 10.09
N GLY A 336 -13.43 -14.04 8.76
CA GLY A 336 -13.25 -12.89 7.88
C GLY A 336 -11.88 -12.22 8.01
N ILE A 337 -10.89 -12.92 8.58
CA ILE A 337 -9.52 -12.41 8.69
C ILE A 337 -8.88 -12.40 7.31
N GLY A 338 -8.52 -11.21 6.84
CA GLY A 338 -8.00 -11.01 5.49
C GLY A 338 -6.48 -11.06 5.37
N ARG A 339 -5.76 -11.28 6.47
CA ARG A 339 -4.29 -11.32 6.49
C ARG A 339 -3.75 -12.37 7.45
N VAL A 340 -2.89 -13.22 6.93
CA VAL A 340 -2.25 -14.33 7.66
C VAL A 340 -0.75 -14.21 7.50
N VAL A 341 -0.01 -14.33 8.59
CA VAL A 341 1.45 -14.36 8.59
C VAL A 341 1.90 -15.67 9.21
N LEU A 342 2.74 -16.44 8.51
CA LEU A 342 3.22 -17.74 8.98
C LEU A 342 4.74 -17.87 8.97
N ALA A 343 5.30 -18.60 9.93
CA ALA A 343 6.75 -18.80 10.00
C ALA A 343 7.25 -20.00 9.20
N TRP A 344 6.49 -21.09 9.17
CA TRP A 344 6.95 -22.35 8.59
C TRP A 344 5.78 -23.06 7.91
N ARG A 345 5.95 -23.42 6.63
CA ARG A 345 4.99 -24.29 5.92
C ARG A 345 5.01 -25.70 6.50
N GLU A 346 3.85 -26.35 6.52
CA GLU A 346 3.74 -27.68 7.12
C GLU A 346 4.53 -28.70 6.27
N PRO A 347 5.55 -29.38 6.82
CA PRO A 347 6.27 -30.40 6.09
C PRO A 347 5.38 -31.64 5.90
N ALA A 348 5.68 -32.48 4.90
CA ALA A 348 4.94 -33.70 4.58
C ALA A 348 5.14 -34.86 5.59
N LEU A 349 5.03 -34.57 6.88
CA LEU A 349 5.20 -35.51 8.01
C LEU A 349 3.85 -36.01 8.54
N PHE A 350 2.87 -35.12 8.72
CA PHE A 350 1.53 -35.49 9.22
C PHE A 350 0.41 -35.25 8.21
N VAL A 351 0.61 -34.33 7.26
CA VAL A 351 -0.29 -34.10 6.12
C VAL A 351 0.54 -34.16 4.84
N ALA A 352 0.21 -35.08 3.93
CA ALA A 352 1.01 -35.35 2.73
C ALA A 352 1.02 -34.20 1.71
N ASP A 353 0.02 -33.31 1.79
CA ASP A 353 -0.15 -32.12 0.92
C ASP A 353 -1.00 -31.07 1.68
N CYS A 354 -0.41 -30.37 2.64
CA CYS A 354 -1.10 -29.27 3.31
C CYS A 354 -1.25 -28.12 2.32
N GLN A 355 -2.48 -27.63 2.15
CA GLN A 355 -2.84 -26.60 1.18
C GLN A 355 -3.46 -25.38 1.91
N GLY A 356 -2.97 -25.12 3.11
CA GLY A 356 -3.54 -24.12 4.01
C GLY A 356 -3.39 -22.73 3.43
N VAL A 357 -2.19 -22.42 2.95
CA VAL A 357 -1.88 -21.16 2.28
C VAL A 357 -2.76 -20.99 1.04
N GLU A 358 -2.81 -22.01 0.19
CA GLU A 358 -3.51 -21.95 -1.10
C GLU A 358 -5.02 -21.75 -0.91
N LEU A 359 -5.62 -22.39 0.09
CA LEU A 359 -7.04 -22.19 0.44
C LEU A 359 -7.33 -20.78 0.94
N LEU A 360 -6.43 -20.21 1.75
CA LEU A 360 -6.57 -18.86 2.29
C LEU A 360 -6.41 -17.81 1.18
N GLU A 361 -5.42 -17.97 0.30
CA GLU A 361 -5.22 -17.10 -0.85
C GLU A 361 -6.38 -17.20 -1.85
N ALA A 362 -6.86 -18.40 -2.15
CA ALA A 362 -8.04 -18.60 -3.00
C ALA A 362 -9.31 -17.95 -2.41
N ALA A 363 -9.38 -17.80 -1.09
CA ALA A 363 -10.44 -17.09 -0.38
C ALA A 363 -10.23 -15.57 -0.29
N GLY A 364 -9.16 -15.03 -0.87
CA GLY A 364 -8.86 -13.59 -0.91
C GLY A 364 -8.15 -13.06 0.33
N ALA A 365 -7.58 -13.93 1.17
CA ALA A 365 -6.67 -13.53 2.23
C ALA A 365 -5.26 -13.26 1.66
N THR A 366 -4.56 -12.30 2.23
CA THR A 366 -3.14 -12.11 1.95
C THR A 366 -2.34 -12.97 2.92
N VAL A 367 -1.55 -13.90 2.40
CA VAL A 367 -0.69 -14.76 3.20
C VAL A 367 0.76 -14.33 3.04
N LEU A 368 1.47 -14.17 4.15
CA LEU A 368 2.88 -13.81 4.17
C LEU A 368 3.69 -14.84 4.95
N GLU A 369 4.85 -15.18 4.43
CA GLU A 369 5.78 -16.08 5.09
C GLU A 369 6.92 -15.29 5.73
N THR A 370 7.40 -15.69 6.91
CA THR A 370 8.59 -15.13 7.58
C THR A 370 9.79 -16.10 7.51
N PRO A 371 10.47 -16.26 6.35
CA PRO A 371 11.60 -17.17 6.20
C PRO A 371 12.70 -16.99 7.26
N THR A 372 12.93 -15.76 7.69
CA THR A 372 13.95 -15.43 8.70
C THR A 372 13.66 -16.02 10.08
N LEU A 373 12.41 -16.39 10.38
CA LEU A 373 12.00 -17.00 11.65
C LEU A 373 11.59 -18.47 11.50
N ALA A 374 11.70 -19.04 10.30
CA ALA A 374 11.28 -20.42 10.02
C ALA A 374 12.06 -21.44 10.86
N GLU A 375 13.38 -21.28 10.98
CA GLU A 375 14.24 -22.15 11.80
C GLU A 375 13.90 -22.05 13.29
N GLU A 376 13.60 -20.85 13.80
CA GLU A 376 13.18 -20.66 15.20
C GLU A 376 11.86 -21.37 15.50
N ALA A 377 10.89 -21.30 14.58
CA ALA A 377 9.61 -22.00 14.70
C ALA A 377 9.78 -23.52 14.59
N ARG A 378 10.61 -24.00 13.66
CA ARG A 378 10.90 -25.42 13.48
C ARG A 378 11.61 -26.03 14.69
N ALA A 379 12.53 -25.29 15.32
CA ALA A 379 13.30 -25.77 16.47
C ALA A 379 12.42 -26.20 17.66
N VAL A 380 11.25 -25.58 17.86
CA VAL A 380 10.29 -26.00 18.92
C VAL A 380 9.76 -27.42 18.67
N ASN A 381 9.73 -27.83 17.41
CA ASN A 381 9.22 -29.12 16.96
C ASN A 381 10.33 -30.13 16.63
N ALA A 382 11.60 -29.86 16.99
CA ALA A 382 12.74 -30.73 16.69
C ALA A 382 12.64 -32.15 17.31
N HIS A 383 11.68 -32.39 18.20
CA HIS A 383 11.38 -33.73 18.73
C HIS A 383 10.54 -34.59 17.77
N LEU A 384 9.98 -34.00 16.71
CA LEU A 384 9.13 -34.65 15.70
C LEU A 384 9.77 -34.73 14.31
N VAL A 385 10.85 -33.97 14.07
CA VAL A 385 11.43 -33.71 12.73
C VAL A 385 12.88 -34.17 12.66
#